data_AF-A0A328NLS9-F1
#
_entry.id   AF-A0A328NLS9-F1
#
_cell.length_a   1.000
_cell.length_b   1.000
_cell.length_c   1.000
_cell.angle_alpha   90.00
_cell.angle_beta   90.00
_cell.angle_gamma   90.00
#
_symmetry.space_group_name_H-M   'P 1'
#
loop_
_entity.id
_entity.type
_entity.pdbx_description
1 polymer ?
#
loop_
_entity_poly.entity_id
_entity_poly.type
_entity_poly.pdbx_seq_one_letter_code
_entity_poly.pdbx_strand_id
1 'polypeptide(L)' 'MDVARAYLQMGDLRGAARALVDADSVAPAEVRCRPLARTVIADVARAQPAPAGVARLANLVGLTR' A
#
# COMPACT_ATOMS: atom_id res chain seq x y z
N MET A 1 2.04 -7.00 6.02
CA MET A 1 2.89 -6.29 5.04
C MET A 1 3.56 -7.22 4.05
N ASP A 2 4.11 -8.34 4.51
CA ASP A 2 4.83 -9.29 3.64
C ASP A 2 3.95 -9.86 2.53
N VAL A 3 2.67 -10.13 2.83
CA VAL A 3 1.67 -10.55 1.82
C VAL A 3 1.49 -9.52 0.71
N ALA A 4 1.36 -8.22 1.06
CA ALA A 4 1.23 -7.16 0.05
C ALA A 4 2.51 -7.04 -0.81
N ARG A 5 3.69 -7.21 -0.20
CA ARG A 5 4.97 -7.25 -0.91
C ARG A 5 5.06 -8.46 -1.84
N ALA A 6 4.60 -9.63 -1.42
CA ALA A 6 4.60 -10.85 -2.22
C ALA A 6 3.73 -10.68 -3.48
N TYR A 7 2.51 -10.14 -3.33
CA TYR A 7 1.65 -9.83 -4.47
C TYR A 7 2.31 -8.85 -5.45
N LEU A 8 2.96 -7.80 -4.93
CA LEU A 8 3.68 -6.84 -5.75
C LEU A 8 4.82 -7.48 -6.55
N GLN A 9 5.58 -8.38 -5.92
CA GLN A 9 6.66 -9.13 -6.57
C GLN A 9 6.15 -10.08 -7.66
N MET A 10 4.92 -10.59 -7.52
CA MET A 10 4.26 -11.40 -8.54
C MET A 10 3.57 -10.55 -9.64
N GLY A 11 3.63 -9.23 -9.55
CA GLY A 11 2.93 -8.32 -10.48
C GLY A 11 1.43 -8.20 -10.22
N ASP A 12 0.90 -8.81 -9.16
CA ASP A 12 -0.50 -8.67 -8.77
C ASP A 12 -0.73 -7.38 -7.99
N LEU A 13 -0.88 -6.28 -8.73
CA LEU A 13 -1.15 -4.96 -8.17
C LEU A 13 -2.48 -4.90 -7.41
N ARG A 14 -3.49 -5.70 -7.81
CA ARG A 14 -4.81 -5.70 -7.17
C ARG A 14 -4.75 -6.41 -5.82
N GLY A 15 -4.11 -7.58 -5.77
CA GLY A 15 -3.84 -8.32 -4.54
C GLY A 15 -3.02 -7.49 -3.55
N ALA A 16 -1.97 -6.82 -4.04
CA ALA A 16 -1.15 -5.94 -3.22
C ALA A 16 -1.96 -4.76 -2.65
N ALA A 17 -2.74 -4.08 -3.48
CA ALA A 17 -3.59 -2.96 -3.05
C ALA A 17 -4.63 -3.39 -2.01
N ARG A 18 -5.27 -4.54 -2.21
CA ARG A 18 -6.25 -5.07 -1.27
C ARG A 18 -5.61 -5.42 0.07
N ALA A 19 -4.49 -6.13 0.05
CA ALA A 19 -3.76 -6.49 1.27
C ALA A 19 -3.29 -5.25 2.07
N LEU A 20 -2.94 -4.15 1.39
CA LEU A 20 -2.62 -2.88 2.05
C LEU A 20 -3.84 -2.26 2.74
N VAL A 21 -4.99 -2.18 2.06
CA VAL A 21 -6.22 -1.60 2.62
C VAL A 21 -6.73 -2.42 3.79
N ASP A 22 -6.73 -3.74 3.64
CA ASP A 22 -7.14 -4.67 4.69
C ASP A 22 -6.21 -4.54 5.91
N ALA A 23 -4.89 -4.45 5.69
CA ALA A 23 -3.94 -4.24 6.79
C ALA A 23 -4.12 -2.89 7.49
N ASP A 24 -4.38 -1.78 6.77
CA ASP A 24 -4.63 -0.47 7.40
C ASP A 24 -5.92 -0.48 8.23
N SER A 25 -6.92 -1.27 7.82
CA SER A 25 -8.17 -1.42 8.58
C SER A 25 -7.98 -2.13 9.93
N VAL A 26 -7.03 -3.07 10.00
CA VAL A 26 -6.76 -3.89 11.20
C VAL A 26 -5.73 -3.22 12.11
N ALA A 27 -4.65 -2.68 11.53
CA ALA A 27 -3.51 -2.15 12.27
C ALA A 27 -2.99 -0.85 11.64
N PRO A 28 -3.78 0.25 11.69
CA PRO A 28 -3.44 1.49 10.99
C PRO A 28 -2.11 2.10 11.45
N ALA A 29 -1.80 2.03 12.75
CA ALA A 29 -0.54 2.55 13.28
C ALA A 29 0.67 1.79 12.70
N GLU A 30 0.56 0.47 12.53
CA GLU A 30 1.64 -0.34 11.96
C GLU A 30 1.84 -0.02 10.47
N VAL A 31 0.76 0.03 9.69
CA VAL A 31 0.84 0.30 8.24
C VAL A 31 1.38 1.71 7.95
N ARG A 32 1.06 2.69 8.79
CA ARG A 32 1.45 4.09 8.54
C ARG A 32 2.87 4.41 9.00
N CYS A 33 3.35 3.77 10.06
CA CYS A 33 4.66 4.04 10.65
C CYS A 33 5.76 3.10 10.15
N ARG A 34 5.45 1.86 9.73
CA ARG A 34 6.49 0.93 9.30
C ARG A 34 7.13 1.36 7.97
N PRO A 35 8.47 1.46 7.90
CA PRO A 35 9.17 1.82 6.66
C PRO A 35 8.83 0.91 5.48
N LEU A 36 8.79 -0.41 5.72
CA LEU A 36 8.41 -1.39 4.68
C LEU A 36 7.01 -1.10 4.11
N ALA A 37 6.06 -0.73 4.95
CA ALA A 37 4.71 -0.45 4.51
C ALA A 37 4.63 0.79 3.64
N ARG A 38 5.35 1.85 4.02
CA ARG A 38 5.48 3.08 3.23
C ARG A 38 6.10 2.81 1.85
N THR A 39 7.10 1.93 1.76
CA THR A 39 7.69 1.53 0.47
C THR A 39 6.65 0.84 -0.42
N VAL A 40 5.94 -0.15 0.09
CA VAL A 40 4.94 -0.90 -0.69
C VAL A 40 3.77 0.02 -1.10
N ILE A 41 3.33 0.93 -0.22
CA ILE A 41 2.32 1.94 -0.56
C ILE A 41 2.82 2.84 -1.71
N ALA A 42 4.06 3.34 -1.63
CA ALA A 42 4.62 4.18 -2.69
C ALA A 42 4.72 3.44 -4.03
N ASP A 43 5.16 2.17 -4.01
CA ASP A 43 5.29 1.36 -5.23
C ASP A 43 3.93 1.11 -5.88
N VAL A 44 2.91 0.77 -5.09
CA VAL A 44 1.55 0.55 -5.62
C VAL A 44 0.88 1.86 -6.05
N ALA A 45 1.14 2.97 -5.36
CA ALA A 45 0.60 4.29 -5.71
C ALA A 45 1.16 4.86 -7.02
N ARG A 46 2.35 4.40 -7.47
CA ARG A 46 2.92 4.78 -8.77
C ARG A 46 2.20 4.15 -9.96
N ALA A 47 1.39 3.10 -9.77
CA ALA A 47 0.59 2.52 -10.84
C ALA A 47 -0.41 3.55 -11.38
N GLN A 48 -0.67 3.54 -12.70
CA GLN A 48 -1.64 4.42 -13.34
C GLN A 48 -2.74 3.61 -14.05
N PRO A 49 -4.02 3.77 -13.67
CA PRO A 49 -4.51 4.58 -12.54
C PRO A 49 -4.17 3.96 -11.18
N ALA A 50 -3.90 4.80 -10.18
CA ALA A 50 -3.60 4.34 -8.83
C ALA A 50 -4.87 3.75 -8.17
N PRO A 51 -4.79 2.59 -7.49
CA PRO A 51 -5.92 2.04 -6.76
C PRO A 51 -6.42 3.01 -5.68
N ALA A 52 -7.71 3.37 -5.70
CA ALA A 52 -8.26 4.46 -4.86
C ALA A 52 -7.96 4.31 -3.36
N GLY A 53 -8.06 3.08 -2.82
CA GLY A 53 -7.71 2.81 -1.41
C GLY A 53 -6.24 3.09 -1.10
N VAL A 54 -5.33 2.75 -2.02
CA VAL A 54 -3.90 3.01 -1.86
C VAL A 54 -3.56 4.47 -2.10
N ALA A 55 -4.23 5.16 -3.04
CA ALA A 55 -4.08 6.60 -3.23
C ALA A 55 -4.46 7.37 -1.96
N ARG A 56 -5.53 6.96 -1.27
CA ARG A 56 -5.89 7.50 0.05
C ARG A 56 -4.82 7.22 1.10
N LEU A 57 -4.28 5.99 1.15
CA LEU A 57 -3.20 5.66 2.08
C LEU A 57 -1.95 6.51 1.80
N ALA A 58 -1.55 6.64 0.55
CA ALA A 58 -0.42 7.47 0.14
C ALA A 58 -0.60 8.93 0.60
N ASN A 59 -1.80 9.51 0.48
CA ASN A 59 -2.11 10.82 1.05
C ASN A 59 -1.96 10.85 2.58
N LEU A 60 -2.53 9.87 3.29
CA LEU A 60 -2.46 9.80 4.75
C LEU A 60 -1.02 9.70 5.29
N VAL A 61 -0.14 9.04 4.55
CA VAL A 61 1.25 8.85 4.96
C VAL A 61 2.21 9.87 4.32
N GLY A 62 1.70 10.87 3.60
CA GLY A 62 2.51 11.93 2.99
C GLY A 62 3.39 11.47 1.83
N LEU A 63 2.91 10.53 1.03
CA LEU A 63 3.61 9.94 -0.13
C LEU A 63 3.02 10.39 -1.48
N THR A 64 2.08 11.33 -1.49
CA THR A 64 1.61 11.95 -2.73
C THR A 64 2.60 13.03 -3.17
N ARG A 65 3.24 12.81 -4.32
CA ARG A 65 4.03 13.79 -5.05
C ARG A 65 3.61 13.73 -6.51
#